data_AF-A0A7L8UCM9-F1
#
_entry.id   AF-A0A7L8UCM9-F1
#
_cell.length_a   1.000
_cell.length_b   1.000
_cell.length_c   1.000
_cell.angle_alpha   90.00
_cell.angle_beta   90.00
_cell.angle_gamma   90.00
#
_symmetry.space_group_name_H-M   'P 1'
#
loop_
_entity.id
_entity.type
_entity.pdbx_description
1 polymer ?
#
loop_
_entity_poly.entity_id
_entity_poly.type
_entity_poly.pdbx_seq_one_letter_code
_entity_poly.pdbx_strand_id
1 'polypeptide(L)'
;MLEQSLKISNSILKKISASLILGLEFSALLLLLGNGGNIPWLPPVLVFSGVGVSLLLSILFPFGWHFLEQKQKINSTKVYAILYSGIRYCIAFNIASFGWKKFYGLQFIVPSEISNMPMNQQSGEWLTWFYFGYSHAFGIIIAVTQIIGSYLLLFRRTLLIGSILLISLLFNLTLINIFYHMNAGALLQSILLTIGVLYLILLDSKKLIDFFFKSKSNLQSVDVNGFFPKNMLRLSAIVLSLLFTIYLKNLMK
;
A
#
# COMPACT_ATOMS: atom_id res chain seq x y z
N MET A 1 23.04 13.19 2.19
CA MET A 1 22.33 13.60 0.95
C MET A 1 23.23 13.49 -0.28
N LEU A 2 24.49 13.98 -0.22
CA LEU A 2 25.48 13.92 -1.31
C LEU A 2 25.88 12.48 -1.76
N GLU A 3 26.09 11.56 -0.81
CA GLU A 3 26.43 10.15 -1.15
C GLU A 3 25.26 9.38 -1.78
N GLN A 4 24.03 9.70 -1.37
CA GLN A 4 22.83 9.08 -1.92
C GLN A 4 22.55 9.60 -3.34
N SER A 5 22.83 10.88 -3.62
CA SER A 5 22.77 11.43 -4.98
C SER A 5 23.82 10.85 -5.92
N LEU A 6 25.05 10.59 -5.44
CA LEU A 6 26.11 9.91 -6.20
C LEU A 6 25.73 8.46 -6.56
N LYS A 7 25.07 7.73 -5.65
CA LYS A 7 24.60 6.34 -5.89
C LYS A 7 23.39 6.21 -6.82
N ILE A 8 22.72 7.30 -7.19
CA ILE A 8 21.58 7.29 -8.12
C ILE A 8 22.07 7.49 -9.56
N SER A 9 23.14 8.28 -9.75
CA SER A 9 23.68 8.67 -11.05
C SER A 9 24.20 7.52 -11.92
N ASN A 10 24.51 6.34 -11.38
CA ASN A 10 25.13 5.26 -12.18
C ASN A 10 24.32 3.95 -12.23
N SER A 11 23.10 3.89 -11.65
CA SER A 11 22.33 2.64 -11.57
C SER A 11 21.12 2.68 -12.49
N ILE A 12 21.23 2.04 -13.67
CA ILE A 12 20.10 1.88 -14.61
C ILE A 12 18.91 1.17 -13.97
N LEU A 13 19.14 0.21 -13.07
CA LEU A 13 18.09 -0.51 -12.35
C LEU A 13 17.19 0.43 -11.53
N LYS A 14 17.77 1.46 -10.87
CA LYS A 14 16.98 2.45 -10.12
C LYS A 14 16.14 3.34 -11.03
N LYS A 15 16.61 3.61 -12.25
CA LYS A 15 15.89 4.39 -13.25
C LYS A 15 14.71 3.62 -13.80
N ILE A 16 14.94 2.34 -14.12
CA ILE A 16 13.90 1.42 -14.57
C ILE A 16 12.85 1.27 -13.46
N SER A 17 13.25 1.00 -12.22
CA SER A 17 12.29 0.82 -11.13
C SER A 17 11.47 2.08 -10.85
N ALA A 18 12.08 3.26 -10.80
CA ALA A 18 11.33 4.51 -10.59
C ALA A 18 10.36 4.80 -11.76
N SER A 19 10.79 4.59 -13.00
CA SER A 19 9.94 4.81 -14.19
C SER A 19 8.77 3.83 -14.22
N LEU A 20 9.03 2.55 -13.93
CA LEU A 20 8.02 1.50 -13.91
C LEU A 20 6.99 1.73 -12.80
N ILE A 21 7.43 2.02 -11.58
CA ILE A 21 6.51 2.31 -10.46
C ILE A 21 5.67 3.56 -10.77
N LEU A 22 6.28 4.63 -11.30
CA LEU A 22 5.50 5.81 -11.69
C LEU A 22 4.47 5.48 -12.77
N GLY A 23 4.85 4.72 -13.80
CA GLY A 23 3.94 4.33 -14.88
C GLY A 23 2.78 3.48 -14.39
N LEU A 24 3.03 2.53 -13.48
CA LEU A 24 1.99 1.72 -12.86
C LEU A 24 1.05 2.56 -11.99
N GLU A 25 1.57 3.40 -11.11
CA GLU A 25 0.77 4.25 -10.21
C GLU A 25 -0.04 5.31 -10.97
N PHE A 26 0.53 5.86 -12.03
CA PHE A 26 -0.18 6.80 -12.90
C PHE A 26 -1.25 6.09 -13.73
N SER A 27 -1.01 4.85 -14.17
CA SER A 27 -2.03 4.04 -14.84
C SER A 27 -3.18 3.68 -13.89
N ALA A 28 -2.85 3.32 -12.64
CA ALA A 28 -3.82 3.09 -11.57
C ALA A 28 -4.68 4.34 -11.32
N LEU A 29 -4.05 5.52 -11.32
CA LEU A 29 -4.75 6.81 -11.21
C LEU A 29 -5.73 7.06 -12.38
N LEU A 30 -5.29 6.84 -13.61
CA LEU A 30 -6.17 6.99 -14.79
C LEU A 30 -7.36 6.04 -14.72
N LEU A 31 -7.13 4.77 -14.35
CA LEU A 31 -8.20 3.78 -14.18
C LEU A 31 -9.16 4.15 -13.05
N LEU A 32 -8.65 4.71 -11.94
CA LEU A 32 -9.49 5.19 -10.84
C LEU A 32 -10.43 6.31 -11.30
N LEU A 33 -9.88 7.29 -12.03
CA LEU A 33 -10.65 8.43 -12.55
C LEU A 33 -11.67 7.96 -13.59
N GLY A 34 -11.27 7.07 -14.51
CA GLY A 34 -12.16 6.50 -15.53
C GLY A 34 -13.28 5.63 -14.95
N ASN A 35 -13.05 4.99 -13.80
CA ASN A 35 -14.08 4.21 -13.10
C ASN A 35 -15.04 5.08 -12.26
N GLY A 36 -14.99 6.41 -12.40
CA GLY A 36 -15.92 7.35 -11.74
C GLY A 36 -17.32 7.41 -12.37
N GLY A 37 -17.58 6.64 -13.44
CA GLY A 37 -18.83 6.65 -14.22
C GLY A 37 -18.64 7.27 -15.61
N ASN A 38 -19.74 7.64 -16.27
CA ASN A 38 -19.72 8.34 -17.56
C ASN A 38 -19.29 9.80 -17.38
N ILE A 39 -18.01 10.03 -17.11
CA ILE A 39 -17.41 11.37 -17.06
C ILE A 39 -17.29 11.90 -18.50
N PRO A 40 -18.06 12.94 -18.90
CA PRO A 40 -18.12 13.35 -20.32
C PRO A 40 -16.78 13.81 -20.89
N TRP A 41 -15.93 14.40 -20.04
CA TRP A 41 -14.61 14.91 -20.43
C TRP A 41 -13.48 13.87 -20.32
N LEU A 42 -13.76 12.68 -19.80
CA LEU A 42 -12.79 11.59 -19.66
C LEU A 42 -13.38 10.26 -20.18
N PRO A 43 -13.69 10.18 -21.49
CA PRO A 43 -14.24 8.95 -22.08
C PRO A 43 -13.24 7.78 -21.98
N PRO A 44 -13.74 6.53 -22.00
CA PRO A 44 -12.90 5.34 -21.85
C PRO A 44 -11.72 5.27 -22.83
N VAL A 45 -11.90 5.75 -24.07
CA VAL A 45 -10.84 5.80 -25.08
C VAL A 45 -9.65 6.60 -24.56
N LEU A 46 -9.87 7.79 -23.97
CA LEU A 46 -8.78 8.59 -23.42
C LEU A 46 -8.12 7.93 -22.21
N VAL A 47 -8.90 7.25 -21.36
CA VAL A 47 -8.38 6.52 -20.20
C VAL A 47 -7.45 5.40 -20.65
N PHE A 48 -7.93 4.51 -21.53
CA PHE A 48 -7.15 3.36 -21.99
C PHE A 48 -5.96 3.76 -22.86
N SER A 49 -6.11 4.76 -23.73
CA SER A 49 -4.97 5.33 -24.47
C SER A 49 -3.94 5.94 -23.52
N GLY A 50 -4.38 6.67 -22.50
CA GLY A 50 -3.50 7.26 -21.47
C GLY A 50 -2.73 6.19 -20.68
N VAL A 51 -3.41 5.09 -20.30
CA VAL A 51 -2.77 3.93 -19.66
C VAL A 51 -1.72 3.32 -20.59
N GLY A 52 -2.07 3.08 -21.86
CA GLY A 52 -1.13 2.53 -22.85
C GLY A 52 0.12 3.41 -23.01
N VAL A 53 -0.05 4.72 -23.15
CA VAL A 53 1.05 5.68 -23.24
C VAL A 53 1.89 5.69 -21.96
N SER A 54 1.26 5.69 -20.78
CA SER A 54 1.95 5.65 -19.49
C SER A 54 2.86 4.42 -19.36
N LEU A 55 2.33 3.23 -19.69
CA LEU A 55 3.09 1.99 -19.63
C LEU A 55 4.23 1.95 -20.65
N LEU A 56 3.99 2.40 -21.88
CA LEU A 56 5.04 2.51 -22.91
C LEU A 56 6.17 3.45 -22.46
N LEU A 57 5.83 4.64 -21.94
CA LEU A 57 6.81 5.58 -21.42
C LEU A 57 7.58 5.00 -20.23
N SER A 58 6.92 4.25 -19.34
CA SER A 58 7.57 3.62 -18.19
C SER A 58 8.71 2.67 -18.58
N ILE A 59 8.61 2.05 -19.76
CA ILE A 59 9.61 1.14 -20.32
C ILE A 59 10.69 1.92 -21.10
N LEU A 60 10.31 2.87 -21.96
CA LEU A 60 11.24 3.54 -22.89
C LEU A 60 12.02 4.69 -22.24
N PHE A 61 11.38 5.47 -21.38
CA PHE A 61 11.98 6.64 -20.72
C PHE A 61 13.29 6.36 -19.97
N PRO A 62 13.45 5.30 -19.15
CA PRO A 62 14.69 5.08 -18.40
C PRO A 62 15.92 4.87 -19.30
N PHE A 63 15.75 4.29 -20.50
CA PHE A 63 16.85 4.11 -21.45
C PHE A 63 17.27 5.44 -22.09
N GLY A 64 16.29 6.24 -22.52
CA GLY A 64 16.56 7.59 -23.04
C GLY A 64 17.20 8.50 -21.99
N TRP A 65 16.69 8.46 -20.75
CA TRP A 65 17.28 9.16 -19.62
C TRP A 65 18.71 8.70 -19.35
N HIS A 66 18.99 7.39 -19.35
CA HIS A 66 20.35 6.89 -19.13
C HIS A 66 21.32 7.33 -20.24
N PHE A 67 20.90 7.28 -21.51
CA PHE A 67 21.72 7.76 -22.62
C PHE A 67 22.04 9.26 -22.54
N LEU A 68 21.04 10.07 -22.19
CA LEU A 68 21.22 11.53 -22.07
C LEU A 68 22.07 11.93 -20.86
N GLU A 69 22.03 11.13 -19.78
CA GLU A 69 22.95 11.26 -18.64
C GLU A 69 24.40 10.97 -19.04
N GLN A 70 24.65 9.89 -19.79
CA GLN A 70 26.01 9.57 -20.26
C GLN A 70 26.59 10.69 -21.13
N LYS A 71 25.73 11.38 -21.89
CA LYS A 71 26.09 12.58 -22.67
C LYS A 71 26.16 13.86 -21.83
N GLN A 72 26.02 13.78 -20.50
CA GLN A 72 26.01 14.91 -19.56
C GLN A 72 24.99 16.01 -19.89
N LYS A 73 23.92 15.67 -20.63
CA LYS A 73 22.90 16.64 -21.06
C LYS A 73 21.81 16.88 -20.01
N ILE A 74 21.66 15.98 -19.05
CA ILE A 74 20.56 15.99 -18.08
C ILE A 74 21.09 15.76 -16.67
N ASN A 75 20.52 16.50 -15.71
CA ASN A 75 20.74 16.25 -14.29
C ASN A 75 19.80 15.14 -13.77
N SER A 76 20.33 13.93 -13.66
CA SER A 76 19.60 12.75 -13.18
C SER A 76 19.05 12.86 -11.77
N THR A 77 19.70 13.62 -10.89
CA THR A 77 19.20 13.81 -9.52
C THR A 77 17.87 14.57 -9.53
N LYS A 78 17.75 15.58 -10.39
CA LYS A 78 16.53 16.35 -10.59
C LYS A 78 15.42 15.50 -11.21
N VAL A 79 15.73 14.73 -12.25
CA VAL A 79 14.77 13.82 -12.90
C VAL A 79 14.24 12.80 -11.91
N TYR A 80 15.12 12.12 -11.17
CA TYR A 80 14.71 11.15 -10.16
C TYR A 80 13.83 11.79 -9.07
N ALA A 81 14.16 13.00 -8.62
CA ALA A 81 13.35 13.72 -7.64
C ALA A 81 11.94 14.06 -8.17
N ILE A 82 11.80 14.38 -9.45
CA ILE A 82 10.52 14.60 -10.11
C ILE A 82 9.72 13.30 -10.17
N LEU A 83 10.31 12.20 -10.66
CA LEU A 83 9.65 10.89 -10.72
C LEU A 83 9.18 10.45 -9.34
N TYR A 84 10.06 10.52 -8.34
CA TYR A 84 9.74 10.17 -6.97
C TYR A 84 8.60 11.02 -6.38
N SER A 85 8.56 12.32 -6.68
CA SER A 85 7.47 13.19 -6.26
C SER A 85 6.15 12.84 -6.97
N GLY A 86 6.22 12.47 -8.25
CA GLY A 86 5.07 11.98 -9.02
C GLY A 86 4.50 10.68 -8.46
N ILE A 87 5.36 9.71 -8.10
CA ILE A 87 4.95 8.43 -7.49
C ILE A 87 4.17 8.70 -6.20
N ARG A 88 4.75 9.52 -5.32
CA ARG A 88 4.11 9.89 -4.05
C ARG A 88 2.76 10.56 -4.25
N TYR A 89 2.68 11.47 -5.22
CA TYR A 89 1.44 12.16 -5.55
C TYR A 89 0.37 11.18 -6.05
N CYS A 90 0.70 10.29 -6.99
CA CYS A 90 -0.26 9.32 -7.53
C CYS A 90 -0.79 8.38 -6.45
N ILE A 91 0.09 7.82 -5.62
CA ILE A 91 -0.29 6.94 -4.50
C ILE A 91 -1.19 7.69 -3.51
N ALA A 92 -0.76 8.89 -3.08
CA ALA A 92 -1.52 9.69 -2.13
C ALA A 92 -2.90 10.06 -2.66
N PHE A 93 -2.99 10.49 -3.92
CA PHE A 93 -4.27 10.83 -4.55
C PHE A 93 -5.20 9.62 -4.62
N ASN A 94 -4.69 8.47 -5.09
CA ASN A 94 -5.48 7.25 -5.23
C ASN A 94 -6.04 6.77 -3.89
N ILE A 95 -5.18 6.62 -2.88
CA ILE A 95 -5.60 6.13 -1.56
C ILE A 95 -6.54 7.14 -0.89
N ALA A 96 -6.24 8.45 -0.95
CA ALA A 96 -7.12 9.48 -0.41
C ALA A 96 -8.50 9.43 -1.09
N SER A 97 -8.55 9.23 -2.41
CA SER A 97 -9.81 9.12 -3.15
C SER A 97 -10.64 7.90 -2.69
N PHE A 98 -10.00 6.75 -2.45
CA PHE A 98 -10.69 5.59 -1.85
C PHE A 98 -11.16 5.87 -0.43
N GLY A 99 -10.38 6.60 0.36
CA GLY A 99 -10.78 7.04 1.70
C GLY A 99 -11.99 7.97 1.65
N TRP A 100 -11.98 8.99 0.78
CA TRP A 100 -13.11 9.90 0.58
C TRP A 100 -14.37 9.18 0.09
N LYS A 101 -14.23 8.22 -0.83
CA LYS A 101 -15.38 7.38 -1.25
C LYS A 101 -16.00 6.65 -0.06
N LYS A 102 -15.21 6.08 0.85
CA LYS A 102 -15.73 5.46 2.08
C LYS A 102 -16.35 6.49 3.03
N PHE A 103 -15.70 7.64 3.21
CA PHE A 103 -16.17 8.70 4.09
C PHE A 103 -17.55 9.23 3.70
N TYR A 104 -17.78 9.45 2.39
CA TYR A 104 -19.06 9.91 1.86
C TYR A 104 -20.09 8.79 1.63
N GLY A 105 -19.83 7.57 2.11
CA GLY A 105 -20.77 6.45 1.95
C GLY A 105 -20.92 5.94 0.52
N LEU A 106 -19.96 6.22 -0.38
CA LEU A 106 -19.95 5.74 -1.76
C LEU A 106 -19.39 4.30 -1.89
N GLN A 107 -19.08 3.65 -0.78
CA GLN A 107 -18.66 2.25 -0.70
C GLN A 107 -19.44 1.51 0.38
N PHE A 108 -19.46 0.18 0.29
CA PHE A 108 -20.17 -0.71 1.23
C PHE A 108 -21.70 -0.61 1.16
N ILE A 109 -22.24 -0.18 0.00
CA ILE A 109 -23.67 -0.18 -0.29
C ILE A 109 -24.05 -1.54 -0.89
N VAL A 110 -24.89 -2.31 -0.19
CA VAL A 110 -25.42 -3.57 -0.71
C VAL A 110 -26.77 -3.30 -1.38
N PRO A 111 -26.96 -3.63 -2.68
CA PRO A 111 -28.26 -3.49 -3.36
C PRO A 111 -29.35 -4.34 -2.71
N SER A 112 -30.61 -3.90 -2.80
CA SER A 112 -31.77 -4.59 -2.22
C SER A 112 -31.92 -6.03 -2.71
N GLU A 113 -31.60 -6.27 -3.98
CA GLU A 113 -31.74 -7.57 -4.62
C GLU A 113 -30.75 -8.58 -4.00
N ILE A 114 -29.55 -8.10 -3.67
CA ILE A 114 -28.52 -8.89 -2.99
C ILE A 114 -28.88 -9.03 -1.51
N SER A 115 -29.37 -7.97 -0.87
CA SER A 115 -29.61 -8.02 0.57
C SER A 115 -30.73 -8.99 0.98
N ASN A 116 -31.65 -9.26 0.06
CA ASN A 116 -32.75 -10.20 0.26
C ASN A 116 -32.35 -11.66 -0.01
N MET A 117 -31.16 -11.93 -0.56
CA MET A 117 -30.69 -13.30 -0.78
C MET A 117 -30.29 -13.96 0.55
N PRO A 118 -30.60 -15.26 0.73
CA PRO A 118 -30.19 -15.98 1.92
C PRO A 118 -28.66 -16.06 2.02
N MET A 119 -28.15 -16.14 3.25
CA MET A 119 -26.71 -16.04 3.55
C MET A 119 -25.85 -17.06 2.79
N ASN A 120 -26.36 -18.26 2.58
CA ASN A 120 -25.68 -19.33 1.85
C ASN A 120 -25.57 -19.08 0.33
N GLN A 121 -26.23 -18.05 -0.19
CA GLN A 121 -26.17 -17.63 -1.59
C GLN A 121 -25.34 -16.34 -1.78
N GLN A 122 -24.83 -15.75 -0.69
CA GLN A 122 -24.01 -14.54 -0.76
C GLN A 122 -22.60 -14.85 -1.30
N SER A 123 -22.10 -14.02 -2.21
CA SER A 123 -20.71 -14.10 -2.66
C SER A 123 -19.76 -13.56 -1.59
N GLY A 124 -18.47 -13.90 -1.69
CA GLY A 124 -17.43 -13.32 -0.82
C GLY A 124 -17.38 -11.79 -0.89
N GLU A 125 -17.64 -11.22 -2.08
CA GLU A 125 -17.80 -9.78 -2.30
C GLU A 125 -18.89 -9.19 -1.42
N TRP A 126 -20.10 -9.72 -1.53
CA TRP A 126 -21.24 -9.19 -0.78
C TRP A 126 -21.12 -9.40 0.71
N LEU A 127 -20.59 -10.53 1.17
CA LEU A 127 -20.28 -10.76 2.59
C LEU A 127 -19.33 -9.69 3.16
N THR A 128 -18.31 -9.31 2.39
CA THR A 128 -17.35 -8.28 2.79
C THR A 128 -18.01 -6.90 2.83
N TRP A 129 -18.86 -6.59 1.85
CA TRP A 129 -19.60 -5.33 1.82
C TRP A 129 -20.60 -5.23 2.97
N PHE A 130 -21.28 -6.33 3.33
CA PHE A 130 -22.11 -6.40 4.54
C PHE A 130 -21.30 -6.15 5.81
N TYR A 131 -20.14 -6.80 5.95
CA TYR A 131 -19.28 -6.65 7.12
C TYR A 131 -18.82 -5.20 7.32
N PHE A 132 -18.29 -4.56 6.27
CA PHE A 132 -17.86 -3.16 6.36
C PHE A 132 -19.04 -2.18 6.43
N GLY A 133 -20.17 -2.51 5.82
CA GLY A 133 -21.40 -1.70 5.85
C GLY A 133 -22.14 -1.74 7.18
N TYR A 134 -21.97 -2.79 7.98
CA TYR A 134 -22.63 -2.93 9.28
C TYR A 134 -22.25 -1.83 10.28
N SER A 135 -20.95 -1.49 10.37
CA SER A 135 -20.45 -0.49 11.31
C SER A 135 -19.94 0.75 10.60
N HIS A 136 -20.78 1.79 10.55
CA HIS A 136 -20.43 3.07 9.96
C HIS A 136 -19.19 3.70 10.62
N ALA A 137 -19.09 3.63 11.95
CA ALA A 137 -17.94 4.14 12.70
C ALA A 137 -16.64 3.44 12.28
N PHE A 138 -16.67 2.11 12.10
CA PHE A 138 -15.50 1.37 11.63
C PHE A 138 -15.11 1.75 10.20
N GLY A 139 -16.09 1.91 9.31
CA GLY A 139 -15.88 2.42 7.95
C GLY A 139 -15.21 3.80 7.92
N ILE A 140 -15.65 4.72 8.79
CA ILE A 140 -15.03 6.06 8.94
C ILE A 140 -13.60 5.96 9.44
N ILE A 141 -13.29 5.11 10.43
CA ILE A 141 -11.92 4.95 10.94
C ILE A 141 -10.99 4.50 9.82
N ILE A 142 -11.40 3.53 9.00
CA ILE A 142 -10.63 3.09 7.83
C ILE A 142 -10.44 4.25 6.84
N ALA A 143 -11.51 4.98 6.53
CA ALA A 143 -11.49 6.11 5.61
C ALA A 143 -10.51 7.20 6.05
N VAL A 144 -10.60 7.63 7.31
CA VAL A 144 -9.73 8.65 7.90
C VAL A 144 -8.28 8.17 7.96
N THR A 145 -8.04 6.90 8.30
CA THR A 145 -6.70 6.31 8.27
C THR A 145 -6.10 6.35 6.86
N GLN A 146 -6.89 6.02 5.82
CA GLN A 146 -6.47 6.13 4.43
C GLN A 146 -6.14 7.59 4.05
N ILE A 147 -7.00 8.54 4.40
CA ILE A 147 -6.82 9.97 4.06
C ILE A 147 -5.59 10.55 4.77
N ILE A 148 -5.48 10.38 6.09
CA ILE A 148 -4.35 10.87 6.87
C ILE A 148 -3.06 10.24 6.34
N GLY A 149 -3.02 8.91 6.22
CA GLY A 149 -1.85 8.21 5.70
C GLY A 149 -1.39 8.75 4.34
N SER A 150 -2.35 8.99 3.44
CA SER A 150 -2.09 9.55 2.10
C SER A 150 -1.50 10.94 2.15
N TYR A 151 -2.04 11.84 2.98
CA TYR A 151 -1.54 13.20 3.08
C TYR A 151 -0.16 13.24 3.76
N LEU A 152 0.12 12.34 4.71
CA LEU A 152 1.48 12.19 5.25
C LEU A 152 2.51 11.82 4.17
N LEU A 153 2.12 11.09 3.10
CA LEU A 153 3.02 10.81 1.98
C LEU A 153 3.41 12.06 1.20
N LEU A 154 2.66 13.16 1.26
CA LEU A 154 2.95 14.41 0.54
C LEU A 154 4.04 15.25 1.21
N PHE A 155 4.32 15.01 2.50
CA PHE A 155 5.38 15.71 3.23
C PHE A 155 6.60 14.82 3.46
N ARG A 156 7.80 15.33 3.12
CA ARG A 156 9.05 14.57 3.22
C ARG A 156 9.35 14.09 4.64
N ARG A 157 8.92 14.84 5.66
CA ARG A 157 9.17 14.53 7.08
C ARG A 157 8.30 13.39 7.60
N THR A 158 7.07 13.27 7.10
CA THR A 158 6.08 12.29 7.59
C THR A 158 5.91 11.10 6.67
N LEU A 159 6.61 11.07 5.53
CA LEU A 159 6.48 10.02 4.52
C LEU A 159 6.59 8.62 5.10
N LEU A 160 7.60 8.37 5.95
CA LEU A 160 7.82 7.05 6.50
C LEU A 160 6.68 6.60 7.42
N ILE A 161 6.16 7.53 8.24
CA ILE A 161 5.01 7.27 9.12
C ILE A 161 3.77 6.95 8.29
N GLY A 162 3.49 7.77 7.26
CA GLY A 162 2.39 7.54 6.34
C GLY A 162 2.50 6.19 5.62
N SER A 163 3.69 5.84 5.13
CA SER A 163 3.90 4.58 4.42
C SER A 163 3.71 3.35 5.32
N ILE A 164 4.19 3.37 6.58
CA ILE A 164 4.01 2.24 7.51
C ILE A 164 2.53 2.06 7.88
N LEU A 165 1.82 3.17 8.13
CA LEU A 165 0.40 3.14 8.44
C LEU A 165 -0.41 2.60 7.25
N LEU A 166 -0.08 3.06 6.03
CA LEU A 166 -0.76 2.63 4.82
C LEU A 166 -0.43 1.19 4.41
N ILE A 167 0.82 0.72 4.53
CA ILE A 167 1.17 -0.63 4.08
C ILE A 167 0.43 -1.70 4.89
N SER A 168 0.25 -1.50 6.20
CA SER A 168 -0.49 -2.44 7.05
C SER A 168 -1.96 -2.53 6.62
N LEU A 169 -2.59 -1.38 6.40
CA LEU A 169 -3.99 -1.30 5.97
C LEU A 169 -4.19 -1.85 4.55
N LEU A 170 -3.36 -1.44 3.59
CA LEU A 170 -3.44 -1.87 2.20
C LEU A 170 -3.15 -3.36 2.04
N PHE A 171 -2.15 -3.88 2.75
CA PHE A 171 -1.85 -5.31 2.73
C PHE A 171 -3.06 -6.13 3.18
N ASN A 172 -3.72 -5.72 4.28
CA ASN A 172 -4.95 -6.37 4.73
C ASN A 172 -6.08 -6.28 3.69
N LEU A 173 -6.30 -5.11 3.10
CA LEU A 173 -7.31 -4.93 2.03
C LEU A 173 -7.00 -5.78 0.79
N THR A 174 -5.73 -5.90 0.39
CA THR A 174 -5.32 -6.77 -0.72
C THR A 174 -5.60 -8.23 -0.42
N LEU A 175 -5.32 -8.70 0.81
CA LEU A 175 -5.66 -10.07 1.21
C LEU A 175 -7.17 -10.30 1.19
N ILE A 176 -7.96 -9.35 1.68
CA ILE A 176 -9.43 -9.41 1.57
C ILE A 176 -9.84 -9.52 0.10
N ASN A 177 -9.29 -8.70 -0.78
CA ASN A 177 -9.61 -8.73 -2.20
C ASN A 177 -9.29 -10.09 -2.86
N ILE A 178 -8.19 -10.72 -2.48
CA ILE A 178 -7.77 -12.04 -2.99
C ILE A 178 -8.69 -13.15 -2.47
N PHE A 179 -8.84 -13.26 -1.14
CA PHE A 179 -9.50 -14.40 -0.52
C PHE A 179 -11.03 -14.35 -0.58
N TYR A 180 -11.61 -13.17 -0.73
CA TYR A 180 -13.05 -13.00 -0.91
C TYR A 180 -13.44 -12.78 -2.37
N HIS A 181 -12.50 -12.95 -3.31
CA HIS A 181 -12.74 -12.87 -4.75
C HIS A 181 -13.46 -11.57 -5.17
N MET A 182 -12.98 -10.43 -4.68
CA MET A 182 -13.51 -9.13 -5.09
C MET A 182 -13.33 -8.92 -6.59
N ASN A 183 -14.13 -8.02 -7.17
CA ASN A 183 -13.97 -7.60 -8.55
C ASN A 183 -12.51 -7.22 -8.91
N ALA A 184 -12.14 -7.52 -10.16
CA ALA A 184 -10.76 -7.40 -10.65
C ALA A 184 -10.21 -5.96 -10.55
N GLY A 185 -11.08 -4.95 -10.68
CA GLY A 185 -10.70 -3.55 -10.55
C GLY A 185 -10.22 -3.20 -9.14
N ALA A 186 -10.98 -3.60 -8.11
CA ALA A 186 -10.59 -3.40 -6.71
C ALA A 186 -9.31 -4.16 -6.37
N LEU A 187 -9.18 -5.41 -6.84
CA LEU A 187 -7.98 -6.22 -6.64
C LEU A 187 -6.75 -5.56 -7.25
N LEU A 188 -6.80 -5.20 -8.54
CA LEU A 188 -5.69 -4.55 -9.25
C LEU A 188 -5.26 -3.26 -8.54
N GLN A 189 -6.21 -2.40 -8.19
CA GLN A 189 -5.93 -1.15 -7.48
C GLN A 189 -5.24 -1.39 -6.14
N SER A 190 -5.72 -2.36 -5.36
CA SER A 190 -5.10 -2.67 -4.07
C SER A 190 -3.67 -3.22 -4.21
N ILE A 191 -3.41 -4.06 -5.22
CA ILE A 191 -2.07 -4.63 -5.47
C ILE A 191 -1.10 -3.52 -5.89
N LEU A 192 -1.49 -2.68 -6.85
CA LEU A 192 -0.62 -1.60 -7.35
C LEU A 192 -0.25 -0.64 -6.21
N LEU A 193 -1.24 -0.14 -5.47
CA LEU A 193 -1.00 0.77 -4.34
C LEU A 193 -0.15 0.13 -3.24
N THR A 194 -0.33 -1.17 -2.96
CA THR A 194 0.50 -1.91 -2.00
C THR A 194 1.96 -1.97 -2.48
N ILE A 195 2.19 -2.25 -3.76
CA ILE A 195 3.54 -2.25 -4.36
C ILE A 195 4.14 -0.84 -4.33
N GLY A 196 3.38 0.20 -4.65
CA GLY A 196 3.83 1.59 -4.60
C GLY A 196 4.26 2.03 -3.19
N VAL A 197 3.43 1.75 -2.18
CA VAL A 197 3.77 2.06 -0.79
C VAL A 197 4.98 1.24 -0.32
N LEU A 198 5.06 -0.05 -0.68
CA LEU A 198 6.22 -0.88 -0.38
C LEU A 198 7.50 -0.32 -1.03
N TYR A 199 7.42 0.16 -2.27
CA TYR A 199 8.53 0.83 -2.95
C TYR A 199 9.00 2.06 -2.18
N LEU A 200 8.08 2.92 -1.69
CA LEU A 200 8.43 4.07 -0.85
C LEU A 200 9.14 3.65 0.44
N ILE A 201 8.71 2.57 1.08
CA ILE A 201 9.34 2.01 2.29
C ILE A 201 10.76 1.50 1.98
N LEU A 202 10.92 0.75 0.88
CA LEU A 202 12.21 0.15 0.51
C LEU A 202 13.29 1.20 0.23
N LEU A 203 12.91 2.38 -0.28
CA LEU A 203 13.83 3.50 -0.50
C LEU A 203 14.41 4.07 0.81
N ASP A 204 13.66 3.99 1.91
CA ASP A 204 14.07 4.44 3.25
C ASP A 204 14.38 3.26 4.22
N SER A 205 14.49 2.04 3.71
CA SER A 205 14.67 0.79 4.48
C SER A 205 15.80 0.84 5.52
N LYS A 206 16.90 1.54 5.24
CA LYS A 206 18.01 1.72 6.19
C LYS A 206 17.55 2.37 7.50
N LYS A 207 16.72 3.42 7.42
CA LYS A 207 16.21 4.13 8.61
C LYS A 207 15.33 3.21 9.45
N LEU A 208 14.55 2.34 8.81
CA LEU A 208 13.72 1.35 9.51
C LEU A 208 14.56 0.30 10.20
N ILE A 209 15.59 -0.22 9.52
CA ILE A 209 16.49 -1.20 10.11
C ILE A 209 17.20 -0.61 11.33
N ASP A 210 17.69 0.62 11.22
CA ASP A 210 18.32 1.32 12.32
C ASP A 210 17.34 1.57 13.48
N PHE A 211 16.11 1.98 13.18
CA PHE A 211 15.08 2.21 14.20
C PHE A 211 14.65 0.93 14.93
N PHE A 212 14.32 -0.14 14.20
CA PHE A 212 13.75 -1.35 14.79
C PHE A 212 14.79 -2.30 15.39
N PHE A 213 15.98 -2.40 14.78
CA PHE A 213 16.96 -3.42 15.18
C PHE A 213 18.17 -2.85 15.92
N LYS A 214 18.46 -1.55 15.82
CA LYS A 214 19.58 -0.93 16.56
C LYS A 214 19.14 -0.11 17.78
N SER A 215 17.87 0.26 17.87
CA SER A 215 17.34 0.92 19.07
C SER A 215 17.31 -0.08 20.22
N LYS A 216 18.10 0.19 21.26
CA LYS A 216 18.03 -0.56 22.53
C LYS A 216 17.07 0.18 23.46
N SER A 217 16.17 -0.58 24.08
CA SER A 217 15.35 -0.04 25.17
C SER A 217 16.26 0.39 26.32
N ASN A 218 16.09 1.62 26.79
CA ASN A 218 16.76 2.14 27.99
C ASN A 218 16.07 1.71 29.29
N LEU A 219 15.01 0.90 29.20
CA LEU A 219 14.36 0.34 30.37
C LEU A 219 15.30 -0.67 31.03
N GLN A 220 15.47 -0.56 32.35
CA GLN A 220 16.17 -1.57 33.13
C GLN A 220 15.50 -2.91 32.89
N SER A 221 16.24 -3.85 32.31
CA SER A 221 15.77 -5.23 32.21
C SER A 221 15.75 -5.82 33.60
N VAL A 222 14.69 -6.53 33.96
CA VAL A 222 14.71 -7.43 35.12
C VAL A 222 15.88 -8.39 34.91
N ASP A 223 16.87 -8.35 35.81
CA ASP A 223 18.01 -9.27 35.81
C ASP A 223 17.54 -10.66 36.22
N VAL A 224 16.88 -11.34 35.27
CA VAL A 224 16.69 -12.77 35.35
C VAL A 224 18.05 -13.38 35.03
N ASN A 225 18.85 -13.61 36.07
CA ASN A 225 20.21 -14.17 35.94
C ASN A 225 20.18 -15.48 35.14
N GLY A 226 20.82 -15.48 33.98
CA GLY A 226 20.94 -16.63 33.07
C GLY A 226 20.18 -16.49 31.75
N PHE A 227 20.84 -16.87 30.64
CA PHE A 227 20.23 -16.92 29.29
C PHE A 227 19.04 -17.89 29.23
N PHE A 228 19.09 -18.95 30.03
CA PHE A 228 18.13 -20.05 30.03
C PHE A 228 16.73 -19.66 30.56
N PRO A 229 16.55 -19.07 31.76
CA PRO A 229 15.23 -18.71 32.27
C PRO A 229 14.49 -17.67 31.42
N LYS A 230 15.21 -16.71 30.81
CA LYS A 230 14.61 -15.70 29.93
C LYS A 230 14.02 -16.30 28.66
N ASN A 231 14.73 -17.23 28.02
CA ASN A 231 14.23 -17.91 26.82
C ASN A 231 13.18 -18.97 27.17
N MET A 232 13.27 -19.61 28.34
CA MET A 232 12.21 -20.50 28.82
C MET A 232 10.91 -19.77 29.08
N LEU A 233 10.92 -18.56 29.66
CA LEU A 233 9.70 -17.76 29.85
C LEU A 233 9.06 -17.36 28.51
N ARG A 234 9.88 -17.00 27.51
CA ARG A 234 9.41 -16.73 26.14
C ARG A 234 8.79 -17.97 25.51
N LEU A 235 9.45 -19.12 25.66
CA LEU A 235 8.98 -20.39 25.14
C LEU A 235 7.71 -20.85 25.86
N SER A 236 7.62 -20.67 27.18
CA SER A 236 6.44 -21.05 27.95
C SER A 236 5.22 -20.25 27.54
N ALA A 237 5.36 -18.94 27.27
CA ALA A 237 4.27 -18.15 26.73
C ALA A 237 3.72 -18.73 25.42
N ILE A 238 4.61 -19.15 24.51
CA ILE A 238 4.24 -19.75 23.21
C ILE A 238 3.61 -21.15 23.41
N VAL A 239 4.27 -22.00 24.20
CA VAL A 239 3.88 -23.40 24.38
C VAL A 239 2.60 -23.51 25.22
N LEU A 240 2.49 -22.78 26.33
CA LEU A 240 1.32 -22.82 27.19
C LEU A 240 0.09 -22.25 26.47
N SER A 241 0.22 -21.17 25.69
CA SER A 241 -0.91 -20.67 24.89
C SER A 241 -1.38 -21.70 23.86
N LEU A 242 -0.44 -22.42 23.24
CA LEU A 242 -0.76 -23.48 22.29
C LEU A 242 -1.43 -24.69 22.97
N LEU A 243 -0.85 -25.18 24.07
CA LEU A 243 -1.38 -26.32 24.83
C LEU A 243 -2.78 -26.01 25.39
N PHE A 244 -2.98 -24.81 25.94
CA PHE A 244 -4.28 -24.38 26.42
C PHE A 244 -5.32 -24.36 25.30
N THR A 245 -4.95 -23.86 24.11
CA THR A 245 -5.85 -23.86 22.95
C THR A 245 -6.16 -25.28 22.45
N ILE A 246 -5.18 -26.18 22.45
CA ILE A 246 -5.39 -27.60 22.12
C ILE A 246 -6.33 -28.26 23.12
N TYR A 247 -6.16 -27.98 24.41
CA TYR A 247 -7.03 -28.46 25.47
C TYR A 247 -8.48 -27.99 25.27
N LEU A 248 -8.69 -26.69 25.05
CA LEU A 248 -10.02 -26.14 24.75
C LEU A 248 -10.63 -26.78 23.49
N LYS A 249 -9.85 -26.97 22.43
CA LYS A 249 -10.31 -27.67 21.22
C LYS A 249 -10.78 -29.09 21.50
N ASN A 250 -10.14 -29.80 22.43
CA ASN A 250 -10.55 -31.15 22.82
C ASN A 250 -11.80 -31.17 23.70
N LEU A 251 -12.06 -30.11 24.49
CA LEU A 251 -13.31 -29.97 25.26
C LEU A 251 -14.54 -29.68 24.39
N MET A 252 -14.34 -29.04 23.23
CA MET A 252 -15.41 -28.66 22.31
C MET A 252 -15.78 -29.78 21.31
N LYS A 253 -15.08 -30.91 21.32
CA LYS A 253 -15.46 -32.11 20.58
C LYS A 253 -16.36 -33.00 21.42
#